data_AF-A0A973MKH1-F1
#
_entry.id   AF-A0A973MKH1-F1
#
_cell.length_a   1.000
_cell.length_b   1.000
_cell.length_c   1.000
_cell.angle_alpha   90.00
_cell.angle_beta   90.00
_cell.angle_gamma   90.00
#
_symmetry.space_group_name_H-M   'P 1'
#
loop_
_entity.id
_entity.type
_entity.pdbx_description
1 polymer ?
#
loop_
_entity_poly.entity_id
_entity_poly.type
_entity_poly.pdbx_seq_one_letter_code
_entity_poly.pdbx_strand_id
1 'polypeptide(L)' 'MIPKIDATWRAQAQQDFAHWKAGAPVVTPGPHEEALRRALTELVGRDGKWVAGVWVWDLHDGS' A
#
# COMPACT_ATOMS: atom_id res chain seq x y z
N MET A 1 -1.38 6.68 19.05
CA MET A 1 -1.02 5.25 18.95
C MET A 1 -1.06 4.86 17.49
N ILE A 2 -0.01 4.25 16.95
CA ILE A 2 -0.03 3.75 15.56
C ILE A 2 -0.65 2.35 15.62
N PRO A 3 -1.74 2.07 14.90
CA PRO A 3 -2.36 0.74 14.93
C PRO A 3 -1.38 -0.30 14.39
N LYS A 4 -1.24 -1.41 15.12
CA LYS A 4 -0.48 -2.58 14.63
C LYS A 4 -1.27 -3.18 13.47
N ILE A 5 -0.72 -3.08 12.26
CA ILE A 5 -1.25 -3.78 11.10
C ILE A 5 -0.98 -5.28 11.33
N ASP A 6 -2.03 -6.03 11.66
CA ASP A 6 -1.96 -7.48 11.83
C ASP A 6 -2.31 -8.22 10.52
N ALA A 7 -2.26 -9.54 10.52
CA ALA A 7 -2.61 -10.35 9.36
C ALA A 7 -4.08 -10.18 8.90
N THR A 8 -4.97 -9.83 9.82
CA THR A 8 -6.39 -9.52 9.55
C THR A 8 -6.50 -8.24 8.74
N TRP A 9 -5.75 -7.20 9.10
CA TRP A 9 -5.67 -5.94 8.36
C TRP A 9 -5.11 -6.15 6.94
N ARG A 10 -4.15 -7.06 6.76
CA ARG A 10 -3.65 -7.43 5.42
C ARG A 10 -4.70 -8.14 4.58
N ALA A 11 -5.42 -9.10 5.15
CA ALA A 11 -6.48 -9.82 4.45
C ALA A 11 -7.63 -8.89 4.05
N GLN A 12 -8.03 -7.99 4.96
CA GLN A 12 -9.07 -7.00 4.70
C GLN A 12 -8.66 -6.05 3.58
N ALA A 13 -7.43 -5.54 3.61
CA ALA A 13 -6.94 -4.68 2.53
C ALA A 13 -6.82 -5.38 1.19
N GLN A 14 -6.42 -6.66 1.15
CA GLN A 14 -6.43 -7.43 -0.09
C GLN A 14 -7.86 -7.58 -0.64
N GLN A 15 -8.84 -7.82 0.23
CA GLN A 15 -10.25 -7.87 -0.17
C GLN A 15 -10.76 -6.51 -0.66
N ASP A 16 -10.42 -5.41 0.02
CA ASP A 16 -10.81 -4.06 -0.38
C ASP A 16 -10.16 -3.65 -1.71
N PHE A 17 -8.88 -3.99 -1.92
CA PHE A 17 -8.18 -3.77 -3.19
C PHE A 17 -8.80 -4.56 -4.34
N ALA A 18 -9.12 -5.84 -4.11
CA ALA A 18 -9.81 -6.68 -5.08
C ALA A 18 -11.24 -6.16 -5.37
N HIS A 19 -11.94 -5.70 -4.33
CA HIS A 19 -13.29 -5.14 -4.45
C HIS A 19 -13.31 -3.85 -5.26
N TRP A 20 -12.33 -2.96 -5.06
CA TRP A 20 -12.26 -1.66 -5.74
C TRP A 20 -11.60 -1.73 -7.11
N LYS A 21 -11.11 -2.92 -7.52
CA LYS A 21 -10.23 -3.10 -8.69
C LYS A 21 -9.07 -2.09 -8.68
N ALA A 22 -8.54 -1.81 -7.50
CA ALA A 22 -7.46 -0.86 -7.36
C ALA A 22 -6.23 -1.42 -8.07
N GLY A 23 -5.76 -0.75 -9.12
CA GLY A 23 -4.58 -1.20 -9.87
C GLY A 23 -3.27 -0.96 -9.12
N ALA A 24 -3.20 0.14 -8.35
CA ALA A 24 -2.02 0.53 -7.58
C ALA A 24 -2.36 1.61 -6.52
N PRO A 25 -1.99 1.42 -5.23
CA PRO A 25 -1.94 2.51 -4.26
C PRO A 25 -0.88 3.53 -4.66
N VAL A 26 -1.18 4.81 -4.46
CA VAL A 26 -0.25 5.91 -4.71
C VAL A 26 -0.14 6.78 -3.46
N VAL A 27 1.08 7.11 -3.04
CA VAL A 27 1.37 8.06 -1.95
C VAL A 27 2.11 9.25 -2.51
N THR A 28 1.56 10.44 -2.29
CA THR A 28 2.22 11.69 -2.62
C THR A 28 3.18 12.11 -1.50
N PRO A 29 4.26 12.84 -1.84
CA PRO A 29 5.20 13.34 -0.85
C PRO A 29 4.54 14.32 0.12
N GLY A 30 4.85 14.16 1.40
CA GLY A 30 4.25 14.96 2.45
C GLY A 30 4.68 14.57 3.86
N PRO A 31 4.18 15.27 4.88
CA PRO A 31 4.62 15.11 6.27
C PRO A 31 4.37 13.71 6.86
N HIS A 32 3.48 12.92 6.25
CA HIS A 32 3.15 11.57 6.70
C HIS A 32 3.59 10.49 5.68
N GLU A 33 4.41 10.86 4.69
CA GLU A 33 4.85 9.95 3.62
C GLU A 33 5.48 8.67 4.18
N GLU A 34 6.40 8.80 5.14
CA GLU A 34 7.12 7.64 5.68
C GLU A 34 6.17 6.64 6.39
N ALA A 35 5.21 7.17 7.17
CA ALA A 35 4.23 6.35 7.87
C ALA A 35 3.29 5.62 6.89
N LEU A 36 2.85 6.33 5.84
CA LEU A 36 2.01 5.76 4.78
C LEU A 36 2.78 4.74 3.95
N ARG A 37 4.04 5.02 3.61
CA ARG A 37 4.93 4.13 2.86
C ARG A 37 5.14 2.83 3.62
N ARG A 38 5.42 2.92 4.92
CA ARG A 38 5.59 1.74 5.77
C ARG A 38 4.32 0.91 5.88
N ALA A 39 3.18 1.56 6.13
CA ALA A 39 1.90 0.89 6.21
C ALA A 39 1.57 0.14 4.90
N LEU A 40 1.75 0.79 3.75
CA LEU A 40 1.50 0.18 2.45
C LEU A 40 2.50 -0.92 2.08
N THR A 41 3.79 -0.77 2.40
CA THR A 41 4.76 -1.86 2.25
C THR A 41 4.38 -3.08 3.09
N GLU A 42 3.94 -2.88 4.34
CA GLU A 42 3.45 -3.98 5.17
C GLU A 42 2.16 -4.60 4.63
N LEU A 43 1.28 -3.77 4.05
CA LEU A 43 -0.02 -4.20 3.53
C LEU A 43 0.09 -5.00 2.23
N VAL A 44 0.88 -4.50 1.30
CA VAL A 44 1.11 -5.10 -0.03
C VAL A 44 2.17 -6.20 0.06
N GLY A 45 3.00 -6.20 1.10
CA GLY A 45 4.08 -7.18 1.29
C GLY A 45 5.30 -6.97 0.38
N ARG A 46 5.33 -5.87 -0.37
CA ARG A 46 6.43 -5.45 -1.25
C ARG A 46 6.68 -3.96 -1.15
N ASP A 47 7.92 -3.54 -1.39
CA ASP A 47 8.29 -2.13 -1.42
C ASP A 47 7.67 -1.41 -2.63
N GLY A 48 7.23 -0.18 -2.37
CA GLY A 48 6.73 0.73 -3.40
C GLY A 48 7.85 1.30 -4.24
N LYS A 49 7.53 1.70 -5.48
CA LYS A 49 8.47 2.35 -6.41
C LYS A 49 8.21 3.85 -6.47
N TRP A 50 9.26 4.65 -6.46
CA TRP A 50 9.14 6.08 -6.72
C TRP A 50 8.98 6.32 -8.22
N VAL A 51 7.83 6.86 -8.63
CA VAL A 51 7.47 7.11 -10.04
C VAL A 51 6.88 8.51 -10.13
N ALA A 52 7.42 9.35 -11.01
CA ALA A 52 6.87 10.68 -11.30
C ALA A 52 6.59 11.57 -10.06
N GLY A 53 7.41 11.46 -9.01
CA GLY A 53 7.26 12.27 -7.80
C GLY A 53 6.27 11.71 -6.78
N VAL A 54 5.85 10.45 -6.92
CA VAL A 54 4.96 9.76 -5.98
C VAL A 54 5.45 8.32 -5.77
N TRP A 55 5.10 7.72 -4.63
CA TRP A 55 5.30 6.30 -4.40
C TRP A 55 4.13 5.51 -4.99
N VAL A 56 4.41 4.45 -5.71
CA VAL A 56 3.41 3.59 -6.35
C VAL A 56 3.70 2.14 -5.96
N TRP A 57 2.68 1.45 -5.46
CA TRP A 57 2.72 0.01 -5.25
C TRP A 57 1.91 -0.63 -6.35
N ASP A 58 2.52 -1.52 -7.10
CA ASP A 58 1.74 -2.35 -8.00
C ASP A 58 0.88 -3.31 -7.15
N LEU A 59 -0.32 -3.68 -7.59
CA LEU A 59 -1.15 -4.74 -6.97
C LEU A 59 -1.35 -5.96 -7.87
N HIS A 60 -0.87 -5.93 -9.12
CA HIS A 60 -0.85 -7.09 -9.99
C HIS A 60 0.35 -7.95 -9.57
N ASP A 61 0.08 -9.00 -8.78
CA ASP A 61 0.91 -10.19 -8.83
C ASP A 61 0.76 -10.74 -10.26
N GLY A 62 1.86 -10.98 -10.94
CA GLY A 62 1.88 -11.24 -12.38
C GLY A 62 0.83 -12.29 -12.81
N SER A 63 0.18 -12.03 -13.94
CA SER A 63 -0.45 -13.10 -14.74
C SER A 63 0.61 -14.07 -15.25
#